data_AF-A0AAJ0CTR9-F1
#
_entry.id   AF-A0AAJ0CTR9-F1
#
_cell.length_a   1.000
_cell.length_b   1.000
_cell.length_c   1.000
_cell.angle_alpha   90.00
_cell.angle_beta   90.00
_cell.angle_gamma   90.00
#
_symmetry.space_group_name_H-M   'P 1'
#
loop_
_entity.id
_entity.type
_entity.pdbx_description
1 polymer ?
#
loop_
_entity_poly.entity_id
_entity_poly.type
_entity_poly.pdbx_seq_one_letter_code
_entity_poly.pdbx_strand_id
1 'polypeptide(L)'
;MAPHSNADMEERAIEPLAESPTTDSGSDWVGEEMTDSDVERWYSRTYKRGSKDPMKEPLTASWGVPISDADVEKLKAGLQSRSMDDKWDMLVEDPDEKGGLSIHIIRSWLQEECYILHIIPKPSNDNSGSAKVQSITWEGNKAGLQCDAEQAQKEAVMLCRGHLNCEFEALPQYPGWMFWDSNAYKKLDAE
;
A
#
# COMPACT_ATOMS: atom_id res chain seq x y z
N MET A 1 18.69 -41.83 67.38
CA MET A 1 19.15 -40.73 68.24
C MET A 1 20.00 -39.82 67.40
N ALA A 2 19.59 -38.56 67.21
CA ALA A 2 20.41 -37.51 66.61
C ALA A 2 21.59 -37.15 67.53
N PRO A 3 22.58 -36.41 67.01
CA PRO A 3 22.72 -35.04 67.51
C PRO A 3 22.98 -33.98 66.42
N HIS A 4 22.83 -32.73 66.85
CA HIS A 4 22.70 -31.48 66.10
C HIS A 4 24.02 -30.76 65.78
N SER A 5 23.93 -29.87 64.77
CA SER A 5 24.54 -28.53 64.59
C SER A 5 26.02 -28.27 64.93
N ASN A 6 26.76 -27.68 63.97
CA ASN A 6 27.04 -26.23 63.95
C ASN A 6 27.84 -25.81 62.70
N ALA A 7 27.73 -24.52 62.41
CA ALA A 7 28.31 -23.74 61.31
C ALA A 7 29.84 -23.82 61.21
N ASP A 8 30.40 -23.58 60.01
CA ASP A 8 31.14 -22.34 59.74
C ASP A 8 31.64 -22.24 58.29
N MET A 9 31.88 -20.99 57.92
CA MET A 9 31.96 -20.35 56.62
C MET A 9 33.45 -20.08 56.29
N GLU A 10 33.92 -20.39 55.07
CA GLU A 10 35.14 -19.81 54.49
C GLU A 10 34.87 -19.55 53.00
N GLU A 11 34.50 -18.31 52.66
CA GLU A 11 35.37 -17.27 52.10
C GLU A 11 35.93 -17.57 50.70
N ARG A 12 35.17 -17.14 49.68
CA ARG A 12 35.77 -16.61 48.46
C ARG A 12 35.41 -15.13 48.35
N ALA A 13 36.44 -14.31 48.44
CA ALA A 13 36.41 -12.87 48.23
C ALA A 13 35.87 -12.51 46.84
N ILE A 14 34.89 -11.62 46.80
CA ILE A 14 34.68 -10.66 45.69
C ILE A 14 34.39 -9.30 46.33
N GLU A 15 35.23 -8.32 46.00
CA GLU A 15 35.17 -6.92 46.39
C GLU A 15 33.86 -6.22 45.93
N PRO A 16 33.44 -5.12 46.58
CA PRO A 16 32.12 -4.53 46.35
C PRO A 16 32.07 -3.77 45.03
N LEU A 17 31.36 -4.33 44.04
CA LEU A 17 31.01 -3.60 42.83
C LEU A 17 29.78 -2.74 43.12
N ALA A 18 29.94 -1.44 42.93
CA ALA A 18 28.94 -0.41 43.13
C ALA A 18 27.57 -0.79 42.56
N GLU A 19 26.52 -0.46 43.32
CA GLU A 19 25.12 -0.55 42.93
C GLU A 19 24.88 0.17 41.60
N SER A 20 24.73 -0.61 40.53
CA SER A 20 24.19 -0.13 39.27
C SER A 20 22.69 0.15 39.45
N PRO A 21 22.18 1.33 39.06
CA PRO A 21 20.78 1.66 39.21
C PRO A 21 19.94 0.65 38.42
N THR A 22 18.99 0.01 39.09
CA THR A 22 17.95 -0.79 38.45
C THR A 22 17.13 0.14 37.56
N THR A 23 17.42 0.14 36.26
CA THR A 23 16.48 0.64 35.25
C THR A 23 15.36 -0.37 35.13
N ASP A 24 14.39 -0.28 36.05
CA ASP A 24 13.01 -0.62 35.75
C ASP A 24 12.51 0.46 34.78
N SER A 25 12.89 0.31 33.51
CA SER A 25 12.26 1.05 32.43
C SER A 25 11.26 0.09 31.80
N GLY A 26 10.19 -0.18 32.56
CA GLY A 26 8.91 -0.47 31.95
C GLY A 26 8.66 0.64 30.94
N SER A 27 8.89 0.32 29.67
CA SER A 27 8.38 1.13 28.59
C SER A 27 6.87 1.04 28.70
N ASP A 28 6.29 1.95 29.49
CA ASP A 28 4.89 2.32 29.43
C ASP A 28 4.64 2.79 27.99
N TRP A 29 4.39 1.83 27.10
CA TRP A 29 3.60 2.06 25.92
C TRP A 29 2.21 2.39 26.45
N VAL A 30 2.03 3.67 26.81
CA VAL A 30 0.71 4.25 26.95
C VAL A 30 0.11 4.13 25.56
N GLY A 31 -0.62 3.05 25.33
CA GLY A 31 -1.47 2.95 24.16
C GLY A 31 -2.46 4.09 24.29
N GLU A 32 -2.19 5.22 23.63
CA GLU A 32 -3.22 6.21 23.39
C GLU A 32 -4.40 5.43 22.82
N GLU A 33 -5.52 5.45 23.54
CA GLU A 33 -6.75 4.83 23.07
C GLU A 33 -7.03 5.43 21.69
N MET A 34 -6.99 4.59 20.65
CA MET A 34 -7.39 5.01 19.31
C MET A 34 -8.77 5.65 19.41
N THR A 35 -8.87 6.92 19.04
CA THR A 35 -10.17 7.59 19.03
C THR A 35 -11.02 7.00 17.91
N ASP A 36 -12.36 7.10 18.03
CA ASP A 36 -13.26 6.70 16.94
C ASP A 36 -12.89 7.40 15.61
N SER A 37 -12.40 8.65 15.70
CA SER A 37 -11.89 9.41 14.56
C SER A 37 -10.63 8.80 13.96
N ASP A 38 -9.72 8.29 14.79
CA ASP A 38 -8.52 7.60 14.30
C ASP A 38 -8.89 6.28 13.63
N VAL A 39 -9.82 5.52 14.21
CA VAL A 39 -10.34 4.28 13.63
C VAL A 39 -11.02 4.57 12.27
N GLU A 40 -11.87 5.59 12.19
CA GLU A 40 -12.56 5.96 10.96
C GLU A 40 -11.59 6.45 9.88
N ARG A 41 -10.54 7.18 10.28
CA ARG A 41 -9.45 7.57 9.38
C ARG A 41 -8.67 6.36 8.86
N TRP A 42 -8.42 5.37 9.72
CA TRP A 42 -7.68 4.15 9.37
C TRP A 42 -8.42 3.27 8.35
N TYR A 43 -9.75 3.25 8.38
CA TYR A 43 -10.57 2.51 7.42
C TYR A 43 -11.10 3.37 6.27
N SER A 44 -10.67 4.63 6.19
CA SER A 44 -11.10 5.52 5.13
C SER A 44 -10.57 5.04 3.79
N ARG A 45 -11.48 4.86 2.84
CA ARG A 45 -11.17 4.50 1.44
C ARG A 45 -10.92 5.74 0.57
N THR A 46 -10.94 6.91 1.18
CA THR A 46 -10.63 8.19 0.54
C THR A 46 -9.14 8.46 0.62
N TYR A 47 -8.53 8.70 -0.52
CA TYR A 47 -7.16 9.16 -0.60
C TYR A 47 -7.09 10.65 -0.21
N LYS A 48 -6.20 10.98 0.72
CA LYS A 48 -5.86 12.37 1.05
C LYS A 48 -4.47 12.67 0.54
N ARG A 49 -4.33 13.73 -0.25
CA ARG A 49 -3.03 14.15 -0.77
C ARG A 49 -2.03 14.40 0.36
N GLY A 50 -0.85 13.81 0.27
CA GLY A 50 0.19 13.87 1.31
C GLY A 50 -0.03 12.93 2.50
N SER A 51 -1.02 12.02 2.44
CA SER A 51 -1.22 11.00 3.48
C SER A 51 -0.38 9.73 3.28
N LYS A 52 0.26 9.58 2.12
CA LYS A 52 1.04 8.42 1.70
C LYS A 52 2.37 8.88 1.12
N ASP A 53 3.35 7.99 1.08
CA ASP A 53 4.65 8.26 0.50
C ASP A 53 4.52 8.32 -1.03
N PRO A 54 4.80 9.47 -1.66
CA PRO A 54 4.63 9.62 -3.09
C PRO A 54 5.66 8.80 -3.87
N MET A 55 5.35 8.51 -5.14
CA MET A 55 6.30 7.92 -6.08
C MET A 55 7.58 8.77 -6.15
N LYS A 56 8.73 8.10 -6.18
CA LYS A 56 10.06 8.71 -6.30
C LYS A 56 10.37 9.07 -7.75
N GLU A 57 10.05 8.17 -8.68
CA GLU A 57 10.24 8.39 -10.12
C GLU A 57 8.91 8.18 -10.88
N PRO A 58 7.92 9.09 -10.70
CA PRO A 58 6.63 8.95 -11.36
C PRO A 58 6.76 9.07 -12.88
N LEU A 59 6.32 8.05 -13.60
CA LEU A 59 6.16 8.04 -15.04
C LEU A 59 4.67 8.03 -15.40
N THR A 60 4.27 8.75 -16.44
CA THR A 60 2.87 8.85 -16.88
C THR A 60 2.75 8.52 -18.36
N ALA A 61 1.70 7.78 -18.73
CA ALA A 61 1.36 7.46 -20.11
C ALA A 61 -0.14 7.59 -20.34
N SER A 62 -0.51 8.08 -21.53
CA SER A 62 -1.89 8.04 -22.02
C SER A 62 -2.34 6.60 -22.26
N TRP A 63 -3.59 6.30 -21.97
CA TRP A 63 -4.14 4.95 -22.12
C TRP A 63 -5.44 4.92 -22.91
N GLY A 64 -6.44 5.71 -22.50
CA GLY A 64 -7.69 5.89 -23.23
C GLY A 64 -8.61 4.67 -23.26
N VAL A 65 -8.52 3.78 -22.26
CA VAL A 65 -9.32 2.55 -22.21
C VAL A 65 -10.73 2.85 -21.69
N PRO A 66 -11.79 2.44 -22.41
CA PRO A 66 -13.15 2.55 -21.90
C PRO A 66 -13.38 1.60 -20.72
N ILE A 67 -14.12 2.07 -19.73
CA ILE A 67 -14.55 1.29 -18.56
C ILE A 67 -16.06 1.41 -18.39
N SER A 68 -16.69 0.33 -17.93
CA SER A 68 -18.13 0.29 -17.68
C SER A 68 -18.48 1.09 -16.44
N ASP A 69 -19.72 1.59 -16.37
CA ASP A 69 -20.21 2.27 -15.16
C ASP A 69 -20.16 1.34 -13.93
N ALA A 70 -20.36 0.04 -14.13
CA ALA A 70 -20.21 -0.96 -13.06
C ALA A 70 -18.78 -1.03 -12.52
N ASP A 71 -17.76 -1.00 -13.38
CA ASP A 71 -16.37 -0.99 -12.93
C ASP A 71 -15.99 0.35 -12.28
N VAL A 72 -16.54 1.47 -12.76
CA VAL A 72 -16.38 2.77 -12.08
C VAL A 72 -16.90 2.72 -10.64
N GLU A 73 -18.08 2.13 -10.41
CA GLU A 73 -18.62 2.01 -9.06
C GLU A 73 -17.80 1.06 -8.18
N LYS A 74 -17.24 -0.02 -8.73
CA LYS A 74 -16.29 -0.89 -8.00
C LYS A 74 -15.00 -0.15 -7.64
N LEU A 75 -14.46 0.67 -8.55
CA LEU A 75 -13.27 1.48 -8.31
C LEU A 75 -13.51 2.54 -7.23
N LYS A 76 -14.65 3.23 -7.27
CA LYS A 76 -15.08 4.18 -6.21
C LYS A 76 -15.32 3.51 -4.87
N ALA A 77 -15.69 2.23 -4.85
CA ALA A 77 -15.84 1.51 -3.60
C ALA A 77 -14.48 1.36 -2.89
N GLY A 78 -13.37 1.29 -3.63
CA GLY A 78 -12.02 1.19 -3.10
C GLY A 78 -11.75 -0.08 -2.28
N LEU A 79 -10.52 -0.21 -1.80
CA LEU A 79 -10.10 -1.27 -0.88
C LEU A 79 -9.12 -0.69 0.14
N GLN A 80 -9.39 -0.89 1.42
CA GLN A 80 -8.40 -0.65 2.48
C GLN A 80 -8.03 -2.00 3.09
N SER A 81 -6.74 -2.34 3.04
CA SER A 81 -6.20 -3.53 3.68
C SER A 81 -6.46 -3.53 5.18
N ARG A 82 -6.74 -4.70 5.73
CA ARG A 82 -6.88 -4.93 7.17
C ARG A 82 -5.59 -5.46 7.78
N SER A 83 -4.75 -6.08 6.95
CA SER A 83 -3.48 -6.65 7.38
C SER A 83 -2.43 -6.59 6.26
N MET A 84 -1.19 -6.90 6.62
CA MET A 84 -0.08 -6.98 5.67
C MET A 84 -0.32 -8.03 4.56
N ASP A 85 -1.14 -9.06 4.83
CA ASP A 85 -1.43 -10.12 3.85
C ASP A 85 -2.27 -9.63 2.67
N ASP A 86 -3.08 -8.59 2.88
CA ASP A 86 -3.94 -7.99 1.85
C ASP A 86 -3.12 -7.19 0.82
N LYS A 87 -1.88 -6.82 1.17
CA LYS A 87 -0.83 -6.32 0.27
C LYS A 87 -1.04 -4.96 -0.40
N TRP A 88 -2.28 -4.56 -0.67
CA TRP A 88 -2.61 -3.41 -1.49
C TRP A 88 -3.77 -2.63 -0.88
N ASP A 89 -3.63 -1.30 -0.87
CA ASP A 89 -4.75 -0.38 -0.71
C ASP A 89 -5.12 0.19 -2.08
N MET A 90 -6.40 0.44 -2.31
CA MET A 90 -6.96 1.12 -3.47
C MET A 90 -7.83 2.28 -2.97
N LEU A 91 -7.21 3.45 -2.89
CA LEU A 91 -7.82 4.64 -2.32
C LEU A 91 -8.31 5.59 -3.40
N VAL A 92 -9.42 6.25 -3.12
CA VAL A 92 -10.14 7.09 -4.08
C VAL A 92 -9.87 8.56 -3.75
N GLU A 93 -9.19 9.28 -4.64
CA GLU A 93 -9.07 10.74 -4.51
C GLU A 93 -10.35 11.38 -5.03
N ASP A 94 -10.91 12.34 -4.29
CA ASP A 94 -12.15 13.00 -4.67
C ASP A 94 -12.08 13.61 -6.08
N PRO A 95 -13.21 13.67 -6.81
CA PRO A 95 -13.21 14.18 -8.17
C PRO A 95 -12.66 15.60 -8.29
N ASP A 96 -11.88 15.86 -9.34
CA ASP A 96 -11.39 17.20 -9.67
C ASP A 96 -12.53 18.13 -10.13
N GLU A 97 -12.21 19.40 -10.40
CA GLU A 97 -13.18 20.40 -10.88
C GLU A 97 -13.92 19.98 -12.17
N LYS A 98 -13.36 19.04 -12.94
CA LYS A 98 -13.92 18.51 -14.18
C LYS A 98 -14.67 17.19 -13.96
N GLY A 99 -14.77 16.72 -12.72
CA GLY A 99 -15.37 15.46 -12.32
C GLY A 99 -14.50 14.22 -12.60
N GLY A 100 -13.20 14.42 -12.90
CA GLY A 100 -12.22 13.35 -13.07
C GLY A 100 -11.82 12.75 -11.73
N LEU A 101 -11.75 11.43 -11.65
CA LEU A 101 -11.44 10.66 -10.45
C LEU A 101 -10.03 10.07 -10.54
N SER A 102 -9.29 10.00 -9.43
CA SER A 102 -8.03 9.26 -9.36
C SER A 102 -8.14 8.08 -8.40
N ILE A 103 -7.65 6.90 -8.82
CA ILE A 103 -7.52 5.72 -7.95
C ILE A 103 -6.05 5.49 -7.65
N HIS A 104 -5.69 5.55 -6.37
CA HIS A 104 -4.34 5.37 -5.87
C HIS A 104 -4.17 3.92 -5.40
N ILE A 105 -3.31 3.17 -6.08
CA ILE A 105 -2.96 1.80 -5.71
C ILE A 105 -1.63 1.84 -4.95
N ILE A 106 -1.69 1.46 -3.68
CA ILE A 106 -0.64 1.70 -2.69
C ILE A 106 -0.21 0.37 -2.10
N ARG A 107 1.09 0.23 -1.84
CA ARG A 107 1.61 -0.92 -1.09
C ARG A 107 1.27 -0.78 0.39
N SER A 108 0.39 -1.63 0.92
CA SER A 108 -0.24 -1.40 2.22
C SER A 108 0.74 -1.25 3.40
N TRP A 109 1.82 -2.03 3.47
CA TRP A 109 2.76 -1.91 4.59
C TRP A 109 3.91 -0.92 4.36
N LEU A 110 4.21 -0.57 3.10
CA LEU A 110 5.21 0.47 2.79
C LEU A 110 4.58 1.86 2.78
N GLN A 111 3.25 1.95 2.64
CA GLN A 111 2.52 3.20 2.44
C GLN A 111 3.00 3.97 1.19
N GLU A 112 3.67 3.28 0.25
CA GLU A 112 4.22 3.82 -0.99
C GLU A 112 3.21 3.71 -2.13
N GLU A 113 2.98 4.82 -2.83
CA GLU A 113 2.16 4.85 -4.04
C GLU A 113 2.86 4.11 -5.18
N CYS A 114 2.18 3.14 -5.79
CA CYS A 114 2.74 2.36 -6.90
C CYS A 114 2.09 2.71 -8.23
N TYR A 115 0.77 2.94 -8.24
CA TYR A 115 0.02 3.33 -9.43
C TYR A 115 -1.04 4.36 -9.12
N ILE A 116 -1.35 5.21 -10.09
CA ILE A 116 -2.50 6.10 -10.09
C ILE A 116 -3.23 5.93 -11.42
N LEU A 117 -4.51 5.56 -11.35
CA LEU A 117 -5.39 5.53 -12.52
C LEU A 117 -6.17 6.84 -12.59
N HIS A 118 -6.01 7.59 -13.68
CA HIS A 118 -6.74 8.82 -13.91
C HIS A 118 -7.96 8.53 -14.78
N ILE A 119 -9.14 8.68 -14.19
CA ILE A 119 -10.42 8.31 -14.80
C ILE A 119 -11.17 9.59 -15.13
N ILE A 120 -11.58 9.72 -16.39
CA ILE A 120 -12.48 10.78 -16.81
C ILE A 120 -13.91 10.24 -16.93
N PRO A 121 -14.91 11.02 -16.47
CA PRO A 121 -16.30 10.60 -16.56
C PRO A 121 -16.75 10.57 -18.02
N LYS A 122 -17.89 9.92 -18.24
CA LYS A 122 -18.59 9.94 -19.52
C LYS A 122 -18.85 11.40 -19.94
N PRO A 123 -18.56 11.79 -21.20
CA PRO A 123 -18.91 13.12 -21.68
C PRO A 123 -20.43 13.28 -21.68
N SER A 124 -20.92 14.37 -21.06
CA SER A 124 -22.36 14.63 -20.81
C SER A 124 -23.23 14.65 -22.06
N ASN A 125 -22.63 14.87 -23.24
CA ASN A 125 -23.35 15.06 -24.50
C ASN A 125 -23.52 13.78 -25.31
N ASP A 126 -22.97 12.65 -24.86
CA ASP A 126 -22.99 11.42 -25.62
C ASP A 126 -23.68 10.32 -24.81
N ASN A 127 -24.93 10.00 -25.16
CA ASN A 127 -25.65 8.88 -24.55
C ASN A 127 -24.94 7.53 -24.80
N SER A 128 -24.03 7.45 -25.77
CA SER A 128 -23.25 6.26 -26.10
C SER A 128 -21.83 6.22 -25.50
N GLY A 129 -21.37 7.30 -24.85
CA GLY A 129 -20.03 7.33 -24.25
C GLY A 129 -19.92 6.41 -23.02
N SER A 130 -18.71 5.95 -22.71
CA SER A 130 -18.37 5.33 -21.43
C SER A 130 -17.36 6.21 -20.70
N ALA A 131 -17.23 6.05 -19.38
CA ALA A 131 -16.06 6.56 -18.67
C ALA A 131 -14.78 5.93 -19.26
N LYS A 132 -13.65 6.59 -19.06
CA LYS A 132 -12.36 6.11 -19.58
C LYS A 132 -11.26 6.28 -18.56
N VAL A 133 -10.36 5.30 -18.49
CA VAL A 133 -9.03 5.52 -17.91
C VAL A 133 -8.24 6.33 -18.93
N GLN A 134 -8.10 7.63 -18.66
CA GLN A 134 -7.40 8.55 -19.55
C GLN A 134 -5.90 8.25 -19.58
N SER A 135 -5.31 8.06 -18.42
CA SER A 135 -3.88 7.83 -18.25
C SER A 135 -3.60 7.02 -16.99
N ILE A 136 -2.39 6.50 -16.93
CA ILE A 136 -1.82 5.85 -15.75
C ILE A 136 -0.52 6.57 -15.38
N THR A 137 -0.33 6.77 -14.09
CA THR A 137 0.96 7.16 -13.50
C THR A 137 1.48 6.01 -12.65
N TRP A 138 2.77 5.69 -12.70
CA TRP A 138 3.38 4.58 -11.95
C TRP A 138 4.79 4.90 -11.48
N GLU A 139 5.24 4.18 -10.46
CA GLU A 139 6.64 4.21 -10.02
C GLU A 139 7.54 3.58 -11.08
N GLY A 140 8.31 4.43 -11.76
CA GLY A 140 9.20 4.06 -12.85
C GLY A 140 10.37 3.18 -12.39
N ASN A 141 10.81 3.35 -11.15
CA ASN A 141 11.93 2.63 -10.56
C ASN A 141 11.48 1.73 -9.41
N LYS A 142 11.26 0.45 -9.72
CA LYS A 142 10.91 -0.59 -8.76
C LYS A 142 12.17 -1.25 -8.20
N ALA A 143 12.88 -0.55 -7.32
CA ALA A 143 14.09 -1.05 -6.67
C ALA A 143 15.22 -1.43 -7.65
N GLY A 144 15.52 -0.55 -8.61
CA GLY A 144 16.54 -0.74 -9.65
C GLY A 144 16.03 -1.44 -10.91
N LEU A 145 14.72 -1.69 -10.99
CA LEU A 145 14.07 -2.26 -12.15
C LEU A 145 13.15 -1.22 -12.80
N GLN A 146 13.43 -0.89 -14.06
CA GLN A 146 12.61 0.00 -14.85
C GLN A 146 11.34 -0.72 -15.32
N CYS A 147 10.19 -0.15 -14.98
CA CYS A 147 8.88 -0.59 -15.44
C CYS A 147 8.41 0.29 -16.60
N ASP A 148 8.07 -0.31 -17.74
CA ASP A 148 7.47 0.42 -18.85
C ASP A 148 5.94 0.58 -18.69
N ALA A 149 5.35 1.36 -19.59
CA ALA A 149 3.93 1.66 -19.57
C ALA A 149 3.06 0.40 -19.80
N GLU A 150 3.48 -0.51 -20.67
CA GLU A 150 2.69 -1.70 -21.00
C GLU A 150 2.58 -2.62 -19.79
N GLN A 151 3.71 -2.83 -19.10
CA GLN A 151 3.75 -3.65 -17.90
C GLN A 151 2.99 -2.98 -16.74
N ALA A 152 3.15 -1.66 -16.55
CA ALA A 152 2.40 -0.92 -15.53
C ALA A 152 0.88 -1.01 -15.74
N GLN A 153 0.41 -0.89 -16.99
CA GLN A 153 -0.99 -1.05 -17.35
C GLN A 153 -1.51 -2.45 -17.02
N LYS A 154 -0.76 -3.51 -17.38
CA LYS A 154 -1.13 -4.90 -17.07
C LYS A 154 -1.25 -5.12 -15.56
N GLU A 155 -0.26 -4.67 -14.79
CA GLU A 155 -0.24 -4.80 -13.33
C GLU A 155 -1.42 -4.09 -12.67
N ALA A 156 -1.70 -2.85 -13.06
CA ALA A 156 -2.83 -2.10 -12.51
C ALA A 156 -4.18 -2.79 -12.79
N VAL A 157 -4.38 -3.31 -14.02
CA VAL A 157 -5.61 -4.07 -14.35
C VAL A 157 -5.71 -5.35 -13.54
N MET A 158 -4.62 -6.10 -13.42
CA MET A 158 -4.59 -7.34 -12.63
C MET A 158 -4.95 -7.08 -11.17
N LEU A 159 -4.45 -5.99 -10.59
CA LEU A 159 -4.79 -5.59 -9.22
C LEU A 159 -6.28 -5.25 -9.12
N CYS A 160 -6.80 -4.36 -9.96
CA CYS A 160 -8.22 -3.98 -9.90
C CYS A 160 -9.17 -5.19 -10.13
N ARG A 161 -8.79 -6.12 -11.02
CA ARG A 161 -9.50 -7.40 -11.20
C ARG A 161 -9.47 -8.24 -9.93
N GLY A 162 -8.28 -8.50 -9.39
CA GLY A 162 -8.10 -9.41 -8.26
C GLY A 162 -8.69 -8.90 -6.94
N HIS A 163 -8.71 -7.59 -6.74
CA HIS A 163 -9.12 -6.98 -5.46
C HIS A 163 -10.52 -6.38 -5.48
N LEU A 164 -10.97 -5.82 -6.61
CA LEU A 164 -12.25 -5.13 -6.73
C LEU A 164 -13.22 -5.82 -7.70
N ASN A 165 -12.82 -6.94 -8.30
CA ASN A 165 -13.60 -7.65 -9.33
C ASN A 165 -14.00 -6.74 -10.50
N CYS A 166 -13.15 -5.77 -10.86
CA CYS A 166 -13.36 -4.96 -12.07
C CYS A 166 -13.13 -5.83 -13.31
N GLU A 167 -13.90 -5.64 -14.38
CA GLU A 167 -13.78 -6.46 -15.59
C GLU A 167 -12.74 -5.90 -16.58
N PHE A 168 -12.76 -4.58 -16.82
CA PHE A 168 -12.01 -3.94 -17.90
C PHE A 168 -12.24 -4.65 -19.25
N GLU A 169 -13.50 -4.69 -19.70
CA GLU A 169 -13.98 -5.51 -20.83
C GLU A 169 -13.19 -5.32 -22.14
N ALA A 170 -12.63 -4.13 -22.36
CA ALA A 170 -11.84 -3.82 -23.55
C ALA A 170 -10.42 -4.42 -23.54
N LEU A 171 -9.98 -5.03 -22.42
CA LEU A 171 -8.64 -5.56 -22.24
C LEU A 171 -8.65 -7.07 -22.05
N PRO A 172 -7.65 -7.80 -22.59
CA PRO A 172 -7.58 -9.25 -22.45
C PRO A 172 -7.38 -9.65 -20.99
N GLN A 173 -7.70 -10.90 -20.66
CA GLN A 173 -7.34 -11.47 -19.37
C GLN A 173 -5.84 -11.78 -19.33
N TYR A 174 -5.17 -11.28 -18.29
CA TYR A 174 -3.76 -11.51 -18.07
C TYR A 174 -3.58 -12.67 -17.09
N PRO A 175 -2.68 -13.63 -17.38
CA PRO A 175 -2.43 -14.71 -16.45
C PRO A 175 -1.66 -14.18 -15.22
N GLY A 176 -2.01 -14.65 -14.02
CA GLY A 176 -1.47 -14.10 -12.77
C GLY A 176 0.06 -14.17 -12.63
N TRP A 177 0.74 -15.07 -13.35
CA TRP A 177 2.21 -15.12 -13.37
C TRP A 177 2.84 -13.90 -14.04
N MET A 178 2.13 -13.22 -14.94
CA MET A 178 2.63 -12.02 -15.64
C MET A 178 2.82 -10.83 -14.68
N PHE A 179 2.15 -10.83 -13.54
CA PHE A 179 2.36 -9.83 -12.49
C PHE A 179 3.77 -9.93 -11.87
N TRP A 180 4.36 -11.13 -11.88
CA TRP A 180 5.66 -11.40 -11.28
C TRP A 180 6.75 -11.69 -12.32
N ASP A 181 6.49 -11.39 -13.59
CA ASP A 181 7.45 -11.67 -14.67
C ASP A 181 8.62 -10.68 -14.60
N SER A 182 9.72 -11.11 -14.00
CA SER A 182 10.94 -10.31 -13.89
C SER A 182 11.51 -9.91 -15.26
N ASN A 183 11.22 -10.65 -16.32
CA ASN A 183 11.74 -10.35 -17.66
C ASN A 183 11.01 -9.16 -18.32
N ALA A 184 9.87 -8.75 -17.78
CA ALA A 184 9.15 -7.57 -18.23
C ALA A 184 9.84 -6.26 -17.79
N TYR A 185 10.80 -6.33 -16.86
CA TYR A 185 11.52 -5.17 -16.36
C TYR A 185 12.94 -5.10 -16.92
N LYS A 186 13.42 -3.87 -17.13
CA LYS A 186 14.81 -3.63 -17.52
C LYS A 186 15.61 -3.28 -16.28
N LYS A 187 16.77 -3.90 -16.11
CA LYS A 187 17.68 -3.53 -15.03
C LYS A 187 18.22 -2.13 -15.30
N LEU A 188 18.11 -1.25 -14.31
CA LEU A 188 18.81 0.02 -14.33
C LEU A 188 20.27 -0.26 -13.94
N ASP A 189 21.20 0.14 -14.80
CA ASP A 189 22.62 0.10 -14.45
C ASP A 189 22.85 1.10 -13.31
N ALA A 190 23.56 0.66 -12.27
CA ALA A 190 23.99 1.56 -11.21
C ALA A 190 25.04 2.50 -11.80
N GLU A 191 24.74 3.80 -11.77
CA GLU A 191 25.68 4.87 -12.15
C GLU A 191 26.83 5.00 -11.14
#